data_AF-A0A368CWT4-F1
#
_entry.id   AF-A0A368CWT4-F1
#
_cell.length_a   1.000
_cell.length_b   1.000
_cell.length_c   1.000
_cell.angle_alpha   90.00
_cell.angle_beta   90.00
_cell.angle_gamma   90.00
#
_symmetry.space_group_name_H-M   'P 1'
#
loop_
_entity.id
_entity.type
_entity.pdbx_description
1 polymer ?
#
loop_
_entity_poly.entity_id
_entity_poly.type
_entity_poly.pdbx_seq_one_letter_code
_entity_poly.pdbx_strand_id
1 'polypeptide(L)'
;MIKDWSSERILPPDEGPEYFFHLAPFAVYDGSTDRSGYYDPRGLQHFGGGAPFIHTTPNLHQIEFELPYFQQLEAGDFWMLTIFRERLDGIKITVFEENDLIYHHLWGGLVRETYRLDRAWKCDNNMLHVGG
;
A
#
# COMPACT_ATOMS: atom_id res chain seq x y z
N MET A 1 -19.87 -0.89 13.22
CA MET A 1 -20.22 0.01 12.10
C MET A 1 -19.48 -0.54 10.88
N ILE A 2 -20.18 -0.97 9.83
CA ILE A 2 -19.53 -1.43 8.60
C ILE A 2 -19.05 -0.15 7.88
N LYS A 3 -17.74 -0.01 7.65
CA LYS A 3 -17.22 1.10 6.84
C LYS A 3 -17.75 0.92 5.41
N ASP A 4 -18.38 1.96 4.89
CA ASP A 4 -18.86 1.99 3.51
C ASP A 4 -17.74 2.51 2.60
N TRP A 5 -17.35 1.69 1.62
CA TRP A 5 -16.30 1.99 0.64
C TRP A 5 -16.88 2.28 -0.75
N SER A 6 -18.20 2.52 -0.84
CA SER A 6 -18.93 2.72 -2.09
C SER A 6 -18.64 4.05 -2.82
N SER A 7 -17.98 4.99 -2.15
CA SER A 7 -17.54 6.28 -2.74
C SER A 7 -16.33 6.15 -3.67
N GLU A 8 -15.71 4.97 -3.72
CA GLU A 8 -14.53 4.72 -4.53
C GLU A 8 -14.85 4.65 -6.03
N ARG A 9 -14.19 5.50 -6.82
CA ARG A 9 -14.31 5.49 -8.28
C ARG A 9 -13.39 4.43 -8.87
N ILE A 10 -13.87 3.62 -9.81
CA ILE A 10 -13.01 2.69 -10.55
C ILE A 10 -12.02 3.46 -11.42
N LEU A 11 -10.74 3.12 -11.32
CA LEU A 11 -9.70 3.66 -12.21
C LEU A 11 -9.69 2.84 -13.51
N PRO A 12 -9.85 3.48 -14.69
CA PRO A 12 -9.69 2.79 -15.95
C PRO A 12 -8.28 2.17 -16.10
N PRO A 13 -8.13 1.02 -16.78
CA PRO A 13 -6.85 0.34 -16.95
C PRO A 13 -5.75 1.19 -17.58
N ASP A 14 -6.11 2.25 -18.34
CA ASP A 14 -5.20 3.14 -19.07
C ASP A 14 -5.01 4.51 -18.40
N GLU A 15 -5.63 4.76 -17.22
CA GLU A 15 -5.48 6.00 -16.44
C GLU A 15 -4.78 5.79 -15.08
N GLY A 16 -4.03 6.78 -14.59
CA GLY A 16 -3.39 6.77 -13.27
C GLY A 16 -1.85 6.72 -13.31
N PRO A 17 -1.17 6.52 -12.16
CA PRO A 17 0.29 6.49 -12.10
C PRO A 17 0.85 5.19 -12.68
N GLU A 18 2.12 5.20 -13.11
CA GLU A 18 2.84 4.00 -13.57
C GLU A 18 3.18 3.05 -12.42
N TYR A 19 3.37 3.60 -11.22
CA TYR A 19 3.72 2.87 -10.02
C TYR A 19 2.81 3.24 -8.87
N PHE A 20 2.58 2.29 -7.97
CA PHE A 20 1.96 2.53 -6.67
C PHE A 20 2.93 2.20 -5.56
N PHE A 21 2.82 2.90 -4.44
CA PHE A 21 3.70 2.71 -3.31
C PHE A 21 2.89 2.21 -2.10
N HIS A 22 3.44 1.21 -1.42
CA HIS A 22 2.84 0.63 -0.23
C HIS A 22 3.92 0.37 0.81
N LEU A 23 3.69 0.82 2.04
CA LEU A 23 4.60 0.61 3.16
C LEU A 23 4.00 -0.41 4.12
N ALA A 24 4.73 -1.50 4.39
CA ALA A 24 4.28 -2.56 5.28
C ALA A 24 5.37 -2.88 6.33
N PRO A 25 5.02 -3.00 7.63
CA PRO A 25 5.96 -3.52 8.63
C PRO A 25 6.47 -4.90 8.20
N PHE A 26 7.73 -5.23 8.50
CA PHE A 26 8.29 -6.55 8.16
C PHE A 26 7.41 -7.71 8.64
N ALA A 27 6.96 -7.66 9.90
CA ALA A 27 6.10 -8.71 10.46
C ALA A 27 4.75 -8.86 9.72
N VAL A 28 4.18 -7.76 9.23
CA VAL A 28 2.94 -7.79 8.45
C VAL A 28 3.21 -8.40 7.07
N TYR A 29 4.27 -7.97 6.40
CA TYR A 29 4.64 -8.50 5.09
C TYR A 29 4.92 -10.00 5.17
N ASP A 30 5.79 -10.42 6.07
CA ASP A 30 6.18 -11.83 6.23
C ASP A 30 4.99 -12.71 6.64
N GLY A 31 4.09 -12.18 7.48
CA GLY A 31 2.88 -12.89 7.91
C GLY A 31 1.79 -12.98 6.84
N SER A 32 1.84 -12.12 5.82
CA SER A 32 0.84 -12.02 4.75
C SER A 32 1.36 -12.45 3.38
N THR A 33 2.59 -12.96 3.33
CA THR A 33 3.24 -13.42 2.09
C THR A 33 3.46 -14.91 2.15
N ASP A 34 2.96 -15.62 1.16
CA ASP A 34 3.17 -17.07 1.08
C ASP A 34 4.55 -17.43 0.51
N ARG A 35 4.84 -18.74 0.42
CA ARG A 35 6.13 -19.23 -0.10
C ARG A 35 6.37 -18.93 -1.58
N SER A 36 5.32 -18.62 -2.34
CA SER A 36 5.42 -18.20 -3.74
C SER A 36 5.70 -16.70 -3.88
N GLY A 37 5.64 -15.95 -2.78
CA GLY A 37 5.74 -14.49 -2.78
C GLY A 37 4.41 -13.80 -3.09
N TYR A 38 3.29 -14.52 -3.03
CA TYR A 38 1.97 -13.92 -3.10
C TYR A 38 1.67 -13.20 -1.79
N TYR A 39 1.55 -11.87 -1.87
CA TYR A 39 1.31 -10.98 -0.73
C TYR A 39 -0.15 -10.53 -0.71
N ASP A 40 -0.88 -10.83 0.37
CA ASP A 40 -2.26 -10.38 0.56
C ASP A 40 -2.53 -9.97 2.02
N PRO A 41 -2.38 -8.66 2.34
CA PRO A 41 -2.62 -8.14 3.69
C PRO A 41 -4.09 -7.77 3.94
N ARG A 42 -5.00 -8.00 2.98
CA ARG A 42 -6.37 -7.47 3.04
C ARG A 42 -7.14 -8.11 4.19
N GLY A 43 -8.00 -7.33 4.83
CA GLY A 43 -8.84 -7.77 5.94
C GLY A 43 -8.14 -7.88 7.31
N LEU A 44 -6.83 -7.63 7.39
CA LEU A 44 -6.13 -7.60 8.67
C LEU A 44 -6.61 -6.42 9.52
N GLN A 45 -7.07 -6.70 10.75
CA GLN A 45 -7.59 -5.63 11.61
C GLN A 45 -6.47 -4.73 12.16
N HIS A 46 -5.31 -5.32 12.47
CA HIS A 46 -4.15 -4.61 13.01
C HIS A 46 -3.34 -3.87 11.93
N PHE A 47 -3.69 -4.04 10.65
CA PHE A 47 -3.01 -3.40 9.52
C PHE A 47 -4.02 -3.05 8.42
N GLY A 48 -4.21 -1.76 8.14
CA GLY A 48 -5.24 -1.30 7.20
C GLY A 48 -6.67 -1.35 7.77
N GLY A 49 -6.82 -1.59 9.08
CA GLY A 49 -8.12 -1.50 9.77
C GLY A 49 -9.21 -2.41 9.21
N GLY A 50 -8.83 -3.56 8.66
CA GLY A 50 -9.75 -4.52 8.05
C GLY A 50 -10.20 -4.19 6.63
N ALA A 51 -9.54 -3.25 5.94
CA ALA A 51 -9.90 -2.88 4.58
C ALA A 51 -9.83 -4.10 3.61
N PRO A 52 -10.80 -4.25 2.69
CA PRO A 52 -10.83 -5.35 1.72
C PRO A 52 -9.92 -5.13 0.50
N PHE A 53 -8.98 -4.20 0.60
CA PHE A 53 -8.07 -3.77 -0.46
C PHE A 53 -6.74 -3.32 0.16
N ILE A 54 -5.71 -3.22 -0.68
CA ILE A 54 -4.40 -2.71 -0.28
C ILE A 54 -4.41 -1.19 -0.47
N HIS A 55 -4.13 -0.43 0.60
CA HIS A 55 -3.93 1.02 0.52
C HIS A 55 -2.59 1.33 -0.13
N THR A 56 -2.61 2.15 -1.18
CA THR A 56 -1.40 2.60 -1.88
C THR A 56 -1.47 4.08 -2.20
N THR A 57 -0.30 4.70 -2.37
CA THR A 57 -0.16 6.09 -2.81
C THR A 57 0.46 6.16 -4.20
N PRO A 58 0.23 7.25 -4.96
CA PRO A 58 0.80 7.43 -6.29
C PRO A 58 2.30 7.77 -6.29
N ASN A 59 2.86 8.18 -5.15
CA ASN A 59 4.26 8.55 -5.03
C ASN A 59 4.78 8.37 -3.59
N LEU A 60 6.10 8.30 -3.45
CA LEU A 60 6.79 8.20 -2.16
C LEU A 60 6.56 9.43 -1.26
N HIS A 61 6.51 10.62 -1.86
CA HIS A 61 6.34 11.87 -1.11
C HIS A 61 5.04 11.88 -0.30
N GLN A 62 3.96 11.33 -0.84
CA GLN A 62 2.70 11.21 -0.11
C GLN A 62 2.81 10.23 1.07
N ILE A 63 3.55 9.12 0.94
CA ILE A 63 3.82 8.24 2.10
C ILE A 63 4.55 9.00 3.20
N GLU A 64 5.58 9.77 2.85
CA GLU A 64 6.35 10.57 3.80
C GLU A 64 5.47 11.62 4.50
N PHE A 65 4.59 12.28 3.74
CA PHE A 65 3.63 13.25 4.27
C PHE A 65 2.63 12.62 5.24
N GLU A 66 2.13 11.42 4.92
CA GLU A 66 1.12 10.73 5.72
C GLU A 66 1.69 9.92 6.89
N LEU A 67 2.99 9.62 6.86
CA LEU A 67 3.69 8.79 7.84
C LEU A 67 3.44 9.17 9.32
N PRO A 68 3.32 10.46 9.70
CA PRO A 68 3.00 10.85 11.07
C PRO A 68 1.57 10.47 11.51
N TYR A 69 0.66 10.29 10.55
CA TYR A 69 -0.77 10.04 10.80
C TYR A 69 -1.12 8.55 10.79
N PHE A 70 -0.26 7.70 10.20
CA PHE A 70 -0.40 6.26 10.25
C PHE A 70 0.07 5.70 11.60
N GLN A 71 -0.84 5.71 12.59
CA GLN A 71 -0.60 5.13 13.93
C GLN A 71 -0.16 3.67 13.90
N GLN A 72 -0.48 2.94 12.83
CA GLN A 72 -0.15 1.53 12.64
C GLN A 72 1.31 1.33 12.17
N LEU A 73 1.98 2.42 11.78
CA LEU A 73 3.35 2.47 11.31
C LEU A 73 4.19 3.21 12.35
N GLU A 74 4.38 2.60 13.52
CA GLU A 74 5.29 3.11 14.56
C GLU A 74 6.75 3.14 14.08
N ALA A 75 7.68 3.71 14.85
CA ALA A 75 9.09 3.67 14.47
C ALA A 75 9.57 2.20 14.34
N GLY A 76 10.40 1.90 13.33
CA GLY A 76 10.85 0.54 13.06
C GLY A 76 11.19 0.24 11.60
N ASP A 77 11.26 -1.04 11.28
CA ASP A 77 11.65 -1.56 9.96
C ASP A 77 10.44 -1.97 9.10
N PHE A 78 10.51 -1.61 7.83
CA PHE A 78 9.43 -1.73 6.87
C PHE A 78 9.93 -2.20 5.52
N TRP A 79 9.04 -2.84 4.77
CA TRP A 79 9.19 -3.01 3.34
C TRP A 79 8.47 -1.89 2.61
N MET A 80 9.19 -1.21 1.72
CA MET A 80 8.60 -0.36 0.69
C MET A 80 8.35 -1.21 -0.55
N LEU A 81 7.08 -1.39 -0.91
CA LEU A 81 6.67 -2.03 -2.14
C LEU A 81 6.49 -0.93 -3.20
N THR A 82 7.31 -0.98 -4.24
CA THR A 82 7.04 -0.25 -5.49
C THR A 82 6.32 -1.20 -6.44
N ILE A 83 5.04 -0.99 -6.63
CA ILE A 83 4.12 -1.87 -7.36
C ILE A 83 3.99 -1.34 -8.79
N PHE A 84 4.25 -2.22 -9.75
CA PHE A 84 4.26 -1.96 -11.19
C PHE A 84 2.85 -2.09 -11.77
N ARG A 85 2.23 -0.97 -12.16
CA ARG A 85 0.85 -0.98 -12.65
C ARG A 85 0.69 -1.86 -13.89
N GLU A 86 1.66 -1.84 -14.79
CA GLU A 86 1.64 -2.59 -16.04
C GLU A 86 1.61 -4.11 -15.83
N ARG A 87 1.76 -4.58 -14.59
CA ARG A 87 1.77 -5.99 -14.19
C ARG A 87 0.57 -6.38 -13.34
N LEU A 88 -0.39 -5.48 -13.11
CA LEU A 88 -1.57 -5.71 -12.28
C LEU A 88 -2.74 -6.29 -13.07
N ASP A 89 -2.47 -7.26 -13.95
CA ASP A 89 -3.48 -7.90 -14.79
C ASP A 89 -4.61 -8.50 -13.94
N GLY A 90 -5.84 -8.06 -14.20
CA GLY A 90 -7.04 -8.55 -13.51
C GLY A 90 -7.26 -8.00 -12.10
N ILE A 91 -6.39 -7.11 -11.59
CA ILE A 91 -6.60 -6.44 -10.30
C ILE A 91 -7.45 -5.18 -10.52
N LYS A 92 -8.60 -5.12 -9.85
CA LYS A 92 -9.42 -3.90 -9.81
C LYS A 92 -8.68 -2.83 -9.00
N ILE A 93 -8.55 -1.65 -9.60
CA ILE A 93 -8.01 -0.45 -8.96
C ILE A 93 -9.14 0.57 -8.80
N THR A 94 -9.21 1.18 -7.63
CA THR A 94 -10.09 2.31 -7.38
C THR A 94 -9.30 3.51 -6.87
N VAL A 95 -9.91 4.68 -7.03
CA VAL A 95 -9.42 5.96 -6.56
C VAL A 95 -10.33 6.48 -5.46
N PHE A 96 -9.71 6.97 -4.41
CA PHE A 96 -10.34 7.74 -3.35
C PHE A 96 -9.61 9.08 -3.22
N GLU A 97 -10.35 10.18 -3.14
CA GLU A 97 -9.80 11.52 -3.02
C GLU A 97 -10.26 12.14 -1.71
N GLU A 98 -9.32 12.62 -0.91
CA GLU A 98 -9.60 13.25 0.38
C GLU A 98 -8.54 14.32 0.68
N ASN A 99 -8.97 15.54 1.02
CA ASN A 99 -8.08 16.66 1.37
C ASN A 99 -6.96 16.90 0.34
N ASP A 100 -7.30 16.93 -0.95
CA ASP A 100 -6.37 17.08 -2.08
C ASP A 100 -5.34 15.93 -2.26
N LEU A 101 -5.48 14.84 -1.49
CA LEU A 101 -4.69 13.62 -1.65
C LEU A 101 -5.47 12.60 -2.48
N ILE A 102 -4.73 11.87 -3.31
CA ILE A 102 -5.27 10.81 -4.16
C ILE A 102 -4.73 9.48 -3.65
N TYR A 103 -5.63 8.56 -3.32
CA TYR A 103 -5.34 7.23 -2.87
C TYR A 103 -5.75 6.23 -3.93
N HIS A 104 -4.96 5.17 -4.06
CA HIS A 104 -5.26 4.07 -4.95
C HIS A 104 -5.44 2.81 -4.13
N HIS A 105 -6.55 2.11 -4.35
CA HIS A 105 -6.85 0.88 -3.63
C HIS A 105 -6.79 -0.31 -4.59
N LEU A 106 -5.99 -1.32 -4.24
CA LEU A 106 -5.85 -2.54 -5.03
C LEU A 106 -6.73 -3.64 -4.43
N TRP A 107 -7.74 -4.08 -5.18
CA TRP A 107 -8.74 -5.05 -4.74
C TRP A 107 -8.30 -6.50 -5.00
N GLY A 108 -7.06 -6.82 -4.65
CA GLY A 108 -6.43 -8.13 -4.86
C GLY A 108 -5.12 -8.24 -4.12
N GLY A 109 -4.69 -9.47 -3.81
CA GLY A 109 -3.30 -9.74 -3.44
C GLY A 109 -2.35 -9.60 -4.64
N LEU A 110 -1.07 -9.50 -4.36
CA LEU A 110 -0.02 -9.21 -5.33
C LEU A 110 0.89 -10.43 -5.50
N VAL A 111 1.04 -10.93 -6.73
CA VAL A 111 2.09 -11.90 -7.04
C VAL A 111 3.46 -11.22 -7.04
N ARG A 112 4.52 -11.97 -6.77
CA ARG A 112 5.85 -11.41 -6.50
C ARG A 112 6.38 -10.51 -7.61
N GLU A 113 6.03 -10.82 -8.87
CA GLU A 113 6.52 -10.14 -10.07
C GLU A 113 5.94 -8.74 -10.25
N THR A 114 4.84 -8.40 -9.55
CA THR A 114 4.18 -7.11 -9.67
C THR A 114 4.80 -6.02 -8.81
N TYR A 115 5.83 -6.31 -8.00
CA TYR A 115 6.45 -5.30 -7.16
C TYR A 115 7.95 -5.51 -6.93
N ARG A 116 8.65 -4.40 -6.66
CA ARG A 116 10.00 -4.39 -6.07
C ARG A 116 9.87 -4.17 -4.56
N LEU A 117 10.75 -4.78 -3.80
CA LEU A 117 10.91 -4.55 -2.36
C LEU A 117 12.20 -3.80 -2.10
N ASP A 118 12.08 -2.66 -1.43
CA ASP A 118 13.21 -1.91 -0.90
C ASP A 118 13.07 -1.89 0.62
N ARG A 119 14.18 -2.04 1.35
CA ARG A 119 14.13 -1.92 2.81
C ARG A 119 13.86 -0.47 3.15
N ALA A 120 13.02 -0.23 4.14
CA ALA A 120 12.75 1.09 4.65
C ALA A 120 12.77 1.09 6.18
N TRP A 121 13.11 2.22 6.78
CA TRP A 121 12.99 2.38 8.23
C TRP A 121 12.43 3.76 8.55
N LYS A 122 11.54 3.79 9.55
CA LYS A 122 10.97 5.01 10.10
C LYS A 122 11.69 5.34 11.40
N CYS A 123 12.29 6.52 11.45
CA CYS A 123 12.91 7.06 12.66
C CYS A 123 11.85 7.63 13.62
N ASP A 124 12.21 7.81 14.90
CA ASP A 124 11.33 8.36 15.93
C ASP A 124 10.80 9.78 15.60
N ASN A 125 11.50 10.52 14.74
CA ASN A 125 11.10 11.84 14.26
C ASN A 125 10.18 11.79 13.02
N ASN A 126 9.58 10.63 12.72
CA ASN A 126 8.74 10.38 11.54
C ASN A 126 9.44 10.58 10.18
N MET A 127 10.77 10.53 10.12
CA MET A 127 11.47 10.46 8.84
C MET A 127 11.50 9.03 8.32
N LEU A 128 11.13 8.85 7.05
CA LEU A 128 11.30 7.58 6.33
C LEU A 128 12.62 7.60 5.57
N HIS A 129 13.35 6.49 5.64
CA HIS A 129 14.49 6.23 4.78
C HIS A 129 14.23 4.95 3.99
N VAL A 130 14.62 4.93 2.72
CA VAL A 130 14.49 3.77 1.84
C VAL A 130 15.89 3.40 1.33
N GLY A 131 16.33 2.19 1.65
CA GLY A 131 17.58 1.59 1.20
C GLY A 131 17.36 0.72 -0.04
N GLY A 132 18.14 1.00 -1.09
CA GLY A 132 18.22 0.18 -2.32
C GLY A 132 19.31 -0.87 -2.27
#